data_AF-A0A244CR05-F1
#
_entry.id   AF-A0A244CR05-F1
#
_cell.length_a   1.000
_cell.length_b   1.000
_cell.length_c   1.000
_cell.angle_alpha   90.00
_cell.angle_beta   90.00
_cell.angle_gamma   90.00
#
_symmetry.space_group_name_H-M   'P 1'
#
loop_
_entity.id
_entity.type
_entity.pdbx_description
1 polymer ?
#
loop_
_entity_poly.entity_id
_entity_poly.type
_entity_poly.pdbx_seq_one_letter_code
_entity_poly.pdbx_strand_id
1 'polypeptide(L)'
;MALMKDGLDKAAIQRIAVGLCQVFPQFDSEAFVDEAQRAVVDLALKERVDVLIVLMHRYLPQSFEEVAMGLMALPEHWDFGNREDPLRGFAAWPVIDYVAHYGLEQPELSLKALKALTHLFSAEFAIRSFILQYPALCHEFFLEWIKDDSEHVRRLVSEGTRPRLPWGKKLQLYINDPQDNLVLLSALRADRSLYVRRSVANHLNDIAKDHPQWVIDVCLLWQQEPHPLSEWVIKHGTRTLVKQGHPAVFQLLGYSQTVSLSRATLTLKTPCIALEETLEFACELVSSTSKDQQYVVDYQIDFVKANGKTRAKVFKLKNITLAASEALTVTKAFSFKTITTRRYYPGAHRLSILVNGINVASQPFTLSQTQQ
;
A
#
# COMPACT_ATOMS: atom_id res chain seq x y z
N MET A 1 -19.99 6.42 13.59
CA MET A 1 -18.92 5.53 13.10
C MET A 1 -17.68 5.84 13.90
N ALA A 2 -17.00 4.82 14.44
CA ALA A 2 -15.71 5.01 15.08
C ALA A 2 -14.70 5.59 14.06
N LEU A 3 -13.93 6.58 14.48
CA LEU A 3 -12.81 7.12 13.72
C LEU A 3 -11.61 6.18 13.84
N MET A 4 -10.69 6.25 12.89
CA MET A 4 -9.49 5.40 12.91
C MET A 4 -8.61 5.64 14.15
N LYS A 5 -8.64 6.85 14.72
CA LYS A 5 -7.93 7.18 15.97
C LYS A 5 -8.47 6.41 17.18
N ASP A 6 -9.73 5.98 17.13
CA ASP A 6 -10.42 5.32 18.23
C ASP A 6 -9.87 3.90 18.49
N GLY A 7 -9.04 3.38 17.56
CA GLY A 7 -8.24 2.16 17.76
C GLY A 7 -7.17 2.27 18.85
N LEU A 8 -6.88 3.49 19.35
CA LEU A 8 -5.96 3.76 20.46
C LEU A 8 -6.65 4.52 21.59
N ASP A 9 -7.86 4.11 21.94
CA ASP A 9 -8.62 4.60 23.11
C ASP A 9 -8.50 3.64 24.32
N LYS A 10 -9.39 3.80 25.29
CA LYS A 10 -9.49 3.05 26.55
C LYS A 10 -9.23 1.54 26.41
N ALA A 11 -9.89 0.86 25.47
CA ALA A 11 -9.74 -0.59 25.32
C ALA A 11 -8.31 -0.99 24.88
N ALA A 12 -7.69 -0.21 24.01
CA ALA A 12 -6.31 -0.43 23.58
C ALA A 12 -5.32 -0.13 24.71
N ILE A 13 -5.53 0.95 25.47
CA ILE A 13 -4.72 1.33 26.63
C ILE A 13 -4.77 0.24 27.71
N GLN A 14 -5.96 -0.29 28.00
CA GLN A 14 -6.12 -1.39 28.94
C GLN A 14 -5.39 -2.66 28.48
N ARG A 15 -5.49 -2.99 27.18
CA ARG A 15 -4.77 -4.13 26.61
C ARG A 15 -3.25 -3.98 26.74
N ILE A 16 -2.72 -2.79 26.46
CA ILE A 16 -1.29 -2.51 26.66
C ILE A 16 -0.90 -2.74 28.12
N ALA A 17 -1.65 -2.15 29.07
CA ALA A 17 -1.37 -2.26 30.49
C ALA A 17 -1.38 -3.71 30.99
N VAL A 18 -2.42 -4.47 30.61
CA VAL A 18 -2.54 -5.90 30.97
C VAL A 18 -1.40 -6.72 30.39
N GLY A 19 -1.01 -6.49 29.13
CA GLY A 19 0.12 -7.19 28.54
C GLY A 19 1.43 -6.87 29.26
N LEU A 20 1.70 -5.57 29.49
CA LEU A 20 2.95 -5.13 30.10
C LEU A 20 3.09 -5.62 31.55
N CYS A 21 2.02 -5.68 32.36
CA CYS A 21 2.13 -6.15 33.73
C CYS A 21 2.46 -7.65 33.85
N GLN A 22 2.19 -8.46 32.81
CA GLN A 22 2.60 -9.87 32.79
C GLN A 22 4.12 -10.04 32.64
N VAL A 23 4.78 -9.13 31.93
CA VAL A 23 6.22 -9.19 31.67
C VAL A 23 7.04 -8.22 32.52
N PHE A 24 6.39 -7.24 33.15
CA PHE A 24 6.99 -6.29 34.08
C PHE A 24 6.16 -6.22 35.37
N PRO A 25 6.47 -7.03 36.40
CA PRO A 25 5.67 -7.10 37.64
C PRO A 25 5.58 -5.79 38.44
N GLN A 26 6.51 -4.87 38.23
CA GLN A 26 6.53 -3.55 38.89
C GLN A 26 5.76 -2.48 38.08
N PHE A 27 5.16 -2.84 36.94
CA PHE A 27 4.41 -1.91 36.10
C PHE A 27 3.10 -1.50 36.79
N ASP A 28 2.99 -0.22 37.14
CA ASP A 28 1.78 0.36 37.73
C ASP A 28 0.70 0.57 36.66
N SER A 29 -0.06 -0.50 36.40
CA SER A 29 -1.13 -0.51 35.39
C SER A 29 -2.21 0.52 35.65
N GLU A 30 -2.62 0.74 36.91
CA GLU A 30 -3.70 1.66 37.23
C GLU A 30 -3.29 3.09 36.93
N ALA A 31 -2.11 3.50 37.40
CA ALA A 31 -1.58 4.84 37.13
C ALA A 31 -1.34 5.08 35.64
N PHE A 32 -0.76 4.10 34.93
CA PHE A 32 -0.55 4.20 33.47
C PHE A 32 -1.87 4.38 32.71
N VAL A 33 -2.88 3.58 33.01
CA VAL A 33 -4.19 3.63 32.32
C VAL A 33 -4.86 4.98 32.53
N ASP A 34 -4.87 5.48 33.76
CA ASP A 34 -5.50 6.75 34.12
C ASP A 34 -4.82 7.95 33.44
N GLU A 35 -3.49 7.94 33.36
CA GLU A 35 -2.76 9.00 32.66
C GLU A 35 -2.90 8.90 31.14
N ALA A 36 -2.74 7.70 30.57
CA ALA A 36 -2.86 7.47 29.14
C ALA A 36 -4.24 7.86 28.60
N GLN A 37 -5.32 7.53 29.32
CA GLN A 37 -6.67 7.91 28.91
C GLN A 37 -6.87 9.42 28.85
N ARG A 38 -6.30 10.17 29.79
CA ARG A 38 -6.35 11.65 29.78
C ARG A 38 -5.50 12.24 28.66
N ALA A 39 -4.35 11.63 28.37
CA ALA A 39 -3.40 12.17 27.41
C ALA A 39 -3.85 12.02 25.93
N VAL A 40 -4.69 11.03 25.60
CA VAL A 40 -5.06 10.74 24.19
C VAL A 40 -6.31 11.47 23.66
N VAL A 41 -7.08 12.15 24.52
CA VAL A 41 -8.44 12.66 24.21
C VAL A 41 -8.48 13.48 22.91
N ASP A 42 -7.62 14.50 22.81
CA ASP A 42 -7.63 15.47 21.70
C ASP A 42 -6.59 15.18 20.61
N LEU A 43 -5.91 14.03 20.68
CA LEU A 43 -4.82 13.69 19.78
C LEU A 43 -5.30 12.93 18.54
N ALA A 44 -4.66 13.18 17.39
CA ALA A 44 -4.78 12.36 16.19
C ALA A 44 -4.05 11.01 16.39
N LEU A 45 -4.33 10.04 15.50
CA LEU A 45 -3.86 8.66 15.66
C LEU A 45 -2.34 8.55 15.91
N LYS A 46 -1.50 9.25 15.14
CA LYS A 46 -0.04 9.14 15.28
C LYS A 46 0.47 9.83 16.55
N GLU A 47 -0.13 10.96 16.93
CA GLU A 47 0.18 11.65 18.18
C GLU A 47 -0.16 10.77 19.41
N ARG A 48 -1.24 9.97 19.34
CA ARG A 48 -1.55 8.97 20.37
C ARG A 48 -0.49 7.90 20.49
N VAL A 49 0.03 7.38 19.37
CA VAL A 49 1.15 6.41 19.38
C VAL A 49 2.35 7.01 20.10
N ASP A 50 2.75 8.22 19.71
CA ASP A 50 3.97 8.86 20.21
C ASP A 50 3.84 9.22 21.71
N VAL A 51 2.68 9.70 22.16
CA VAL A 51 2.42 9.94 23.59
C VAL A 51 2.41 8.65 24.40
N LEU A 52 1.77 7.59 23.90
CA LEU A 52 1.76 6.30 24.61
C LEU A 52 3.17 5.72 24.78
N ILE A 53 4.06 5.89 23.79
CA ILE A 53 5.47 5.48 23.89
C ILE A 53 6.19 6.22 25.02
N VAL A 54 6.00 7.55 25.13
CA VAL A 54 6.58 8.36 26.21
C VAL A 54 6.02 7.95 27.56
N LEU A 55 4.71 7.73 27.67
CA LEU A 55 4.09 7.31 28.91
C LEU A 55 4.60 5.93 29.33
N MET A 56 4.63 4.95 28.42
CA MET A 56 5.20 3.62 28.67
C MET A 56 6.62 3.70 29.24
N HIS A 57 7.49 4.52 28.64
CA HIS A 57 8.88 4.64 29.10
C HIS A 57 9.03 5.07 30.56
N ARG A 58 8.11 5.89 31.08
CA ARG A 58 8.15 6.33 32.48
C ARG A 58 7.76 5.22 33.46
N TYR A 59 6.94 4.26 33.03
CA TYR A 59 6.47 3.15 33.86
C TYR A 59 7.26 1.85 33.64
N LEU A 60 8.08 1.79 32.60
CA LEU A 60 8.95 0.67 32.30
C LEU A 60 10.32 0.81 32.99
N PRO A 61 11.08 -0.29 33.13
CA PRO A 61 12.47 -0.24 33.57
C PRO A 61 13.32 0.73 32.75
N GLN A 62 14.27 1.40 33.40
CA GLN A 62 15.19 2.34 32.74
C GLN A 62 16.18 1.63 31.80
N SER A 63 16.48 0.36 32.06
CA SER A 63 17.34 -0.45 31.19
C SER A 63 16.59 -0.89 29.95
N PHE A 64 17.00 -0.42 28.77
CA PHE A 64 16.42 -0.89 27.51
C PHE A 64 16.62 -2.41 27.33
N GLU A 65 17.72 -2.98 27.82
CA GLU A 65 17.96 -4.42 27.72
C GLU A 65 16.88 -5.22 28.46
N GLU A 66 16.53 -4.80 29.68
CA GLU A 66 15.45 -5.39 30.47
C GLU A 66 14.09 -5.23 29.77
N VAL A 67 13.83 -4.04 29.23
CA VAL A 67 12.60 -3.80 28.46
C VAL A 67 12.54 -4.67 27.22
N ALA A 68 13.62 -4.79 26.45
CA ALA A 68 13.65 -5.59 25.24
C ALA A 68 13.41 -7.08 25.55
N MET A 69 13.98 -7.61 26.64
CA MET A 69 13.71 -8.98 27.09
C MET A 69 12.23 -9.18 27.44
N GLY A 70 11.63 -8.29 28.23
CA GLY A 70 10.21 -8.37 28.57
C GLY A 70 9.30 -8.23 27.33
N LEU A 71 9.62 -7.32 26.40
CA LEU A 71 8.88 -7.16 25.16
C LEU A 71 9.01 -8.38 24.23
N MET A 72 10.13 -9.10 24.23
CA MET A 72 10.26 -10.35 23.48
C MET A 72 9.37 -11.48 24.03
N ALA A 73 9.08 -11.48 25.33
CA ALA A 73 8.16 -12.43 25.96
C ALA A 73 6.67 -12.03 25.87
N LEU A 74 6.40 -10.73 25.66
CA LEU A 74 5.05 -10.16 25.62
C LEU A 74 4.06 -10.89 24.69
N PRO A 75 4.45 -11.39 23.49
CA PRO A 75 3.56 -12.17 22.64
C PRO A 75 2.78 -13.30 23.30
N GLU A 76 3.39 -14.00 24.27
CA GLU A 76 2.76 -15.12 24.97
C GLU A 76 1.62 -14.68 25.89
N HIS A 77 1.57 -13.38 26.21
CA HIS A 77 0.63 -12.78 27.16
C HIS A 77 -0.31 -11.76 26.48
N TRP A 78 -0.23 -11.60 25.16
CA TRP A 78 -0.96 -10.55 24.46
C TRP A 78 -2.42 -10.92 24.16
N ASP A 79 -3.36 -10.06 24.57
CA ASP A 79 -4.75 -10.15 24.11
C ASP A 79 -4.86 -9.63 22.66
N PHE A 80 -5.19 -10.52 21.72
CA PHE A 80 -5.38 -10.16 20.30
C PHE A 80 -6.71 -9.43 19.99
N GLY A 81 -7.55 -9.22 21.02
CA GLY A 81 -8.82 -8.52 20.92
C GLY A 81 -9.87 -9.22 20.06
N ASN A 82 -11.06 -8.62 19.98
CA ASN A 82 -12.17 -9.15 19.19
C ASN A 82 -11.81 -9.17 17.69
N ARG A 83 -11.93 -10.34 17.03
CA ARG A 83 -11.66 -10.49 15.59
C ARG A 83 -12.52 -9.62 14.69
N GLU A 84 -13.69 -9.19 15.17
CA GLU A 84 -14.61 -8.32 14.45
C GLU A 84 -14.22 -6.84 14.51
N ASP A 85 -13.33 -6.45 15.43
CA ASP A 85 -12.81 -5.09 15.52
C ASP A 85 -11.63 -4.90 14.52
N PRO A 86 -11.80 -4.12 13.45
CA PRO A 86 -10.74 -3.92 12.45
C PRO A 86 -9.55 -3.12 13.00
N LEU A 87 -9.69 -2.45 14.15
CA LEU A 87 -8.65 -1.61 14.75
C LEU A 87 -7.94 -2.31 15.93
N ARG A 88 -8.34 -3.53 16.31
CA ARG A 88 -7.85 -4.26 17.49
C ARG A 88 -6.33 -4.33 17.63
N GLY A 89 -5.63 -4.43 16.50
CA GLY A 89 -4.17 -4.55 16.44
C GLY A 89 -3.42 -3.25 16.77
N PHE A 90 -4.08 -2.09 16.73
CA PHE A 90 -3.41 -0.80 16.95
C PHE A 90 -2.82 -0.68 18.35
N ALA A 91 -3.39 -1.37 19.35
CA ALA A 91 -2.84 -1.42 20.70
C ALA A 91 -1.36 -1.84 20.74
N ALA A 92 -0.93 -2.74 19.85
CA ALA A 92 0.47 -3.18 19.80
C ALA A 92 1.40 -2.17 19.13
N TRP A 93 0.87 -1.18 18.40
CA TRP A 93 1.67 -0.20 17.66
C TRP A 93 2.63 0.62 18.57
N PRO A 94 2.17 1.32 19.63
CA PRO A 94 3.10 2.03 20.52
C PRO A 94 4.11 1.09 21.19
N VAL A 95 3.72 -0.15 21.49
CA VAL A 95 4.62 -1.15 22.08
C VAL A 95 5.76 -1.52 21.12
N ILE A 96 5.44 -1.69 19.83
CA ILE A 96 6.43 -2.00 18.80
C ILE A 96 7.32 -0.78 18.50
N ASP A 97 6.71 0.40 18.31
CA ASP A 97 7.43 1.63 17.98
C ASP A 97 8.30 2.13 19.15
N TYR A 98 8.02 1.71 20.40
CA TYR A 98 8.89 1.96 21.56
C TYR A 98 10.34 1.53 21.30
N VAL A 99 10.53 0.37 20.66
CA VAL A 99 11.86 -0.18 20.34
C VAL A 99 12.66 0.79 19.47
N ALA A 100 12.02 1.47 18.52
CA ALA A 100 12.69 2.46 17.67
C ALA A 100 12.95 3.81 18.37
N HIS A 101 12.31 4.08 19.51
CA HIS A 101 12.55 5.31 20.28
C HIS A 101 13.66 5.14 21.30
N TYR A 102 13.71 3.99 21.98
CA TYR A 102 14.62 3.77 23.12
C TYR A 102 15.69 2.70 22.86
N GLY A 103 15.64 2.01 21.72
CA GLY A 103 16.53 0.90 21.38
C GLY A 103 17.54 1.16 20.27
N LEU A 104 17.65 2.39 19.75
CA LEU A 104 18.53 2.68 18.61
C LEU A 104 20.01 2.39 18.91
N GLU A 105 20.46 2.65 20.15
CA GLU A 105 21.84 2.39 20.58
C GLU A 105 22.15 0.90 20.82
N GLN A 106 21.16 0.00 20.70
CA GLN A 106 21.32 -1.45 20.85
C GLN A 106 20.65 -2.19 19.67
N PRO A 107 21.15 -2.01 18.43
CA PRO A 107 20.41 -2.37 17.23
C PRO A 107 20.17 -3.88 17.08
N GLU A 108 21.12 -4.75 17.44
CA GLU A 108 20.93 -6.20 17.37
C GLU A 108 19.81 -6.70 18.29
N LEU A 109 19.79 -6.21 19.53
CA LEU A 109 18.75 -6.55 20.50
C LEU A 109 17.39 -6.00 20.05
N SER A 110 17.38 -4.77 19.55
CA SER A 110 16.18 -4.14 18.97
C SER A 110 15.64 -4.90 17.77
N LEU A 111 16.48 -5.37 16.85
CA LEU A 111 16.05 -6.17 15.71
C LEU A 111 15.42 -7.49 16.14
N LYS A 112 15.98 -8.16 17.16
CA LYS A 112 15.40 -9.37 17.77
C LYS A 112 14.03 -9.05 18.41
N ALA A 113 13.91 -7.95 19.14
CA ALA A 113 12.64 -7.50 19.71
C ALA A 113 11.59 -7.18 18.63
N LEU A 114 11.95 -6.46 17.57
CA LEU A 114 11.05 -6.17 16.46
C LEU A 114 10.58 -7.43 15.73
N LYS A 115 11.48 -8.41 15.54
CA LYS A 115 11.13 -9.73 14.99
C LYS A 115 10.10 -10.42 15.86
N ALA A 116 10.30 -10.44 17.19
CA ALA A 116 9.37 -11.05 18.14
C ALA A 116 8.01 -10.34 18.12
N LEU A 117 7.98 -9.00 18.06
CA LEU A 117 6.73 -8.24 18.19
C LEU A 117 5.93 -8.09 16.89
N THR A 118 6.53 -8.27 15.71
CA THR A 118 5.88 -7.88 14.44
C THR A 118 4.60 -8.64 14.09
N HIS A 119 4.31 -9.77 14.75
CA HIS A 119 3.07 -10.51 14.54
C HIS A 119 1.89 -9.95 15.35
N LEU A 120 2.14 -9.12 16.37
CA LEU A 120 1.08 -8.46 17.16
C LEU A 120 0.36 -7.39 16.34
N PHE A 121 1.10 -6.71 15.45
CA PHE A 121 0.56 -5.75 14.49
C PHE A 121 1.47 -5.65 13.27
N SER A 122 2.54 -4.85 13.36
CA SER A 122 3.65 -4.83 12.43
C SER A 122 4.78 -3.94 12.95
N ALA A 123 6.04 -4.35 12.75
CA ALA A 123 7.22 -3.52 12.96
C ALA A 123 7.62 -2.67 11.74
N GLU A 124 6.76 -2.55 10.72
CA GLU A 124 7.06 -1.86 9.45
C GLU A 124 7.47 -0.39 9.62
N PHE A 125 7.03 0.28 10.68
CA PHE A 125 7.39 1.66 10.99
C PHE A 125 8.68 1.73 11.80
N ALA A 126 8.75 1.00 12.92
CA ALA A 126 9.89 0.94 13.82
C ALA A 126 11.19 0.52 13.12
N ILE A 127 11.15 -0.53 12.29
CA ILE A 127 12.33 -1.09 11.61
C ILE A 127 13.07 -0.05 10.74
N ARG A 128 12.37 0.98 10.28
CA ARG A 128 12.91 1.97 9.33
C ARG A 128 13.94 2.89 9.97
N SER A 129 13.83 3.16 11.27
CA SER A 129 14.87 3.93 11.98
C SER A 129 16.18 3.15 12.00
N PHE A 130 16.12 1.83 12.19
CA PHE A 130 17.30 0.95 12.14
C PHE A 130 17.86 0.83 10.73
N ILE A 131 17.03 0.68 9.69
CA ILE A 131 17.50 0.66 8.29
C ILE A 131 18.26 1.94 7.93
N LEU A 132 17.79 3.09 8.40
CA LEU A 132 18.43 4.39 8.12
C LEU A 132 19.78 4.55 8.84
N GLN A 133 19.93 3.99 10.04
CA GLN A 133 21.13 4.17 10.87
C GLN A 133 22.15 3.03 10.71
N TYR A 134 21.67 1.80 10.48
CA TYR A 134 22.45 0.56 10.43
C TYR A 134 22.05 -0.33 9.22
N PRO A 135 22.13 0.18 7.97
CA PRO A 135 21.60 -0.52 6.79
C PRO A 135 22.25 -1.91 6.57
N ALA A 136 23.56 -2.03 6.74
CA ALA A 136 24.28 -3.28 6.55
C ALA A 136 23.83 -4.36 7.57
N LEU A 137 23.79 -4.00 8.86
CA LEU A 137 23.32 -4.88 9.92
C LEU A 137 21.88 -5.33 9.68
N CYS A 138 20.98 -4.40 9.33
CA CYS A 138 19.60 -4.76 9.00
C CYS A 138 19.53 -5.74 7.82
N HIS A 139 20.35 -5.53 6.78
CA HIS A 139 20.37 -6.39 5.62
C HIS A 139 20.78 -7.84 5.97
N GLU A 140 21.76 -8.02 6.86
CA GLU A 140 22.16 -9.34 7.37
C GLU A 140 20.98 -10.06 8.03
N PHE A 141 20.27 -9.40 8.94
CA PHE A 141 19.06 -9.96 9.57
C PHE A 141 17.98 -10.26 8.52
N PHE A 142 17.80 -9.41 7.51
CA PHE A 142 16.78 -9.61 6.48
C PHE A 142 17.07 -10.83 5.60
N LEU A 143 18.33 -11.13 5.29
CA LEU A 143 18.72 -12.34 4.55
C LEU A 143 18.38 -13.63 5.30
N GLU A 144 18.35 -13.59 6.64
CA GLU A 144 17.83 -14.67 7.47
C GLU A 144 16.30 -14.67 7.49
N TRP A 145 15.69 -13.50 7.71
CA TRP A 145 14.25 -13.36 7.93
C TRP A 145 13.39 -13.68 6.70
N ILE A 146 13.92 -13.55 5.48
CA ILE A 146 13.22 -14.01 4.27
C ILE A 146 12.99 -15.54 4.25
N LYS A 147 13.69 -16.30 5.08
CA LYS A 147 13.54 -17.76 5.23
C LYS A 147 12.73 -18.16 6.47
N ASP A 148 12.27 -17.19 7.26
CA ASP A 148 11.59 -17.45 8.52
C ASP A 148 10.25 -18.17 8.31
N ASP A 149 9.85 -19.05 9.22
CA ASP A 149 8.57 -19.78 9.13
C ASP A 149 7.36 -18.85 9.24
N SER A 150 7.49 -17.75 10.00
CA SER A 150 6.45 -16.76 10.21
C SER A 150 6.25 -15.87 8.98
N GLU A 151 5.03 -15.86 8.45
CA GLU A 151 4.68 -14.94 7.36
C GLU A 151 4.77 -13.46 7.78
N HIS A 152 4.61 -13.15 9.07
CA HIS A 152 4.71 -11.78 9.58
C HIS A 152 6.15 -11.27 9.53
N VAL A 153 7.13 -12.13 9.82
CA VAL A 153 8.56 -11.82 9.73
C VAL A 153 8.98 -11.68 8.28
N ARG A 154 8.62 -12.64 7.40
CA ARG A 154 8.91 -12.52 5.96
C ARG A 154 8.27 -11.29 5.34
N ARG A 155 7.02 -10.97 5.73
CA ARG A 155 6.34 -9.76 5.28
C ARG A 155 7.05 -8.50 5.80
N LEU A 156 7.51 -8.48 7.04
CA LEU A 156 8.24 -7.34 7.60
C LEU A 156 9.48 -6.99 6.76
N VAL A 157 10.20 -7.99 6.24
CA VAL A 157 11.34 -7.74 5.36
C VAL A 157 10.90 -6.93 4.14
N SER A 158 9.90 -7.41 3.39
CA SER A 158 9.38 -6.71 2.22
C SER A 158 8.78 -5.35 2.59
N GLU A 159 7.88 -5.30 3.58
CA GLU A 159 7.15 -4.08 3.90
C GLU A 159 8.04 -2.99 4.52
N GLY A 160 8.90 -3.40 5.46
CA GLY A 160 9.80 -2.52 6.20
C GLY A 160 10.84 -1.88 5.29
N THR A 161 11.24 -2.57 4.21
CA THR A 161 12.20 -2.06 3.21
C THR A 161 11.54 -1.34 2.04
N ARG A 162 10.21 -1.17 2.02
CA ARG A 162 9.52 -0.40 0.97
C ARG A 162 10.08 1.03 0.87
N PRO A 163 10.47 1.53 -0.31
CA PRO A 163 11.01 2.88 -0.48
C PRO A 163 10.01 3.97 -0.06
N ARG A 164 8.72 3.74 -0.35
CA ARG A 164 7.63 4.72 -0.19
C ARG A 164 6.45 4.17 0.63
N LEU A 165 6.75 3.56 1.78
CA LEU A 165 5.73 3.06 2.71
C LEU A 165 4.76 4.20 3.13
N PRO A 166 3.44 4.04 2.98
CA PRO A 166 2.46 4.99 3.52
C PRO A 166 2.66 5.17 5.03
N TRP A 167 2.58 6.39 5.53
CA TRP A 167 2.77 6.76 6.94
C TRP A 167 4.17 6.52 7.53
N GLY A 168 5.01 5.72 6.88
CA GLY A 168 6.42 5.53 7.24
C GLY A 168 7.35 6.60 6.67
N LYS A 169 8.52 6.76 7.31
CA LYS A 169 9.64 7.58 6.80
C LYS A 169 10.06 7.07 5.42
N LYS A 170 10.23 7.89 4.39
CA LYS A 170 10.77 7.41 3.09
C LYS A 170 12.21 6.91 3.26
N LEU A 171 12.53 5.76 2.67
CA LEU A 171 13.90 5.23 2.66
C LEU A 171 14.59 5.71 1.39
N GLN A 172 15.23 6.89 1.45
CA GLN A 172 15.86 7.51 0.28
C GLN A 172 16.94 6.62 -0.33
N LEU A 173 17.66 5.84 0.48
CA LEU A 173 18.66 4.90 -0.02
C LEU A 173 18.06 3.90 -1.02
N TYR A 174 16.88 3.34 -0.74
CA TYR A 174 16.17 2.44 -1.66
C TYR A 174 15.35 3.14 -2.75
N ILE A 175 15.05 4.44 -2.59
CA ILE A 175 14.49 5.24 -3.70
C ILE A 175 15.59 5.52 -4.72
N ASN A 176 16.82 5.79 -4.28
CA ASN A 176 17.95 6.11 -5.14
C ASN A 176 18.49 4.86 -5.84
N ASP A 177 18.66 3.76 -5.10
CA ASP A 177 19.13 2.49 -5.62
C ASP A 177 18.34 1.31 -5.02
N PRO A 178 17.51 0.61 -5.80
CA PRO A 178 16.73 -0.53 -5.32
C PRO A 178 17.53 -1.84 -5.27
N GLN A 179 18.81 -1.88 -5.66
CA GLN A 179 19.57 -3.12 -5.88
C GLN A 179 19.59 -4.05 -4.66
N ASP A 180 19.80 -3.51 -3.47
CA ASP A 180 19.82 -4.28 -2.22
C ASP A 180 18.47 -4.98 -1.92
N ASN A 181 17.36 -4.44 -2.43
CA ASN A 181 16.06 -5.07 -2.28
C ASN A 181 15.86 -6.25 -3.23
N LEU A 182 16.65 -6.38 -4.31
CA LEU A 182 16.43 -7.41 -5.32
C LEU A 182 16.52 -8.81 -4.73
N VAL A 183 17.53 -9.09 -3.91
CA VAL A 183 17.72 -10.40 -3.28
C VAL A 183 16.55 -10.74 -2.36
N LEU A 184 16.08 -9.75 -1.59
CA LEU A 184 14.98 -9.91 -0.65
C LEU A 184 13.65 -10.17 -1.38
N LEU A 185 13.34 -9.35 -2.40
CA LEU A 185 12.11 -9.48 -3.17
C LEU A 185 12.11 -10.74 -4.03
N SER A 186 13.25 -11.12 -4.61
CA SER A 186 13.36 -12.33 -5.41
C SER A 186 13.12 -13.59 -4.58
N ALA A 187 13.59 -13.63 -3.34
CA ALA A 187 13.31 -14.74 -2.42
C ALA A 187 11.82 -14.85 -2.06
N LEU A 188 11.13 -13.72 -1.95
CA LEU A 188 9.72 -13.66 -1.53
C LEU A 188 8.71 -13.60 -2.69
N ARG A 189 9.17 -13.54 -3.95
CA ARG A 189 8.31 -13.36 -5.14
C ARG A 189 7.22 -14.41 -5.31
N ALA A 190 7.49 -15.63 -4.85
CA ALA A 190 6.60 -16.78 -4.93
C ALA A 190 6.18 -17.29 -3.53
N ASP A 191 6.27 -16.45 -2.50
CA ASP A 191 5.93 -16.84 -1.12
C ASP A 191 4.55 -17.48 -1.01
N ARG A 192 4.39 -18.52 -0.20
CA ARG A 192 3.09 -19.20 0.02
C ARG A 192 2.01 -18.27 0.59
N SER A 193 2.40 -17.28 1.39
CA SER A 193 1.49 -16.32 2.00
C SER A 193 1.06 -15.22 1.03
N LEU A 194 -0.25 -15.02 0.87
CA LEU A 194 -0.78 -13.87 0.13
C LEU A 194 -0.44 -12.53 0.81
N TYR A 195 -0.30 -12.53 2.14
CA TYR A 195 0.08 -11.34 2.90
C TYR A 195 1.49 -10.86 2.53
N VAL A 196 2.45 -11.79 2.44
CA VAL A 196 3.82 -11.50 1.97
C VAL A 196 3.80 -11.06 0.50
N ARG A 197 3.13 -11.80 -0.40
CA ARG A 197 3.09 -11.45 -1.83
C ARG A 197 2.49 -10.09 -2.10
N ARG A 198 1.45 -9.68 -1.35
CA ARG A 198 0.89 -8.32 -1.41
C ARG A 198 1.93 -7.26 -1.08
N SER A 199 2.76 -7.50 -0.07
CA SER A 199 3.85 -6.62 0.30
C SER A 199 4.89 -6.50 -0.82
N VAL A 200 5.37 -7.64 -1.36
CA VAL A 200 6.32 -7.67 -2.48
C VAL A 200 5.77 -6.92 -3.70
N ALA A 201 4.50 -7.13 -4.06
CA ALA A 201 3.86 -6.41 -5.15
C ALA A 201 3.73 -4.90 -4.85
N ASN A 202 3.47 -4.49 -3.61
CA ASN A 202 3.45 -3.08 -3.24
C ASN A 202 4.85 -2.45 -3.28
N HIS A 203 5.87 -3.21 -2.88
CA HIS A 203 7.27 -2.80 -2.94
C HIS A 203 7.73 -2.58 -4.38
N LEU A 204 7.51 -3.55 -5.27
CA LEU A 204 7.79 -3.38 -6.70
C LEU A 204 7.05 -2.18 -7.30
N ASN A 205 5.79 -1.98 -6.92
CA ASN A 205 5.01 -0.85 -7.39
C ASN A 205 5.51 0.50 -6.84
N ASP A 206 6.18 0.51 -5.69
CA ASP A 206 6.85 1.71 -5.18
C ASP A 206 8.14 2.00 -5.95
N ILE A 207 8.96 0.98 -6.22
CA ILE A 207 10.18 1.11 -7.04
C ILE A 207 9.84 1.58 -8.45
N ALA A 208 8.78 1.04 -9.07
CA ALA A 208 8.35 1.38 -10.42
C ALA A 208 8.03 2.87 -10.65
N LYS A 209 7.83 3.65 -9.58
CA LYS A 209 7.59 5.10 -9.68
C LYS A 209 8.85 5.88 -10.04
N ASP A 210 10.02 5.36 -9.68
CA ASP A 210 11.32 6.01 -9.86
C ASP A 210 12.20 5.21 -10.85
N HIS A 211 12.07 3.87 -10.86
CA HIS A 211 12.88 2.95 -11.67
C HIS A 211 12.00 2.00 -12.51
N PRO A 212 11.24 2.51 -13.49
CA PRO A 212 10.29 1.70 -14.26
C PRO A 212 10.98 0.58 -15.05
N GLN A 213 12.10 0.87 -15.73
CA GLN A 213 12.82 -0.12 -16.54
C GLN A 213 13.43 -1.23 -15.68
N TRP A 214 14.04 -0.88 -14.54
CA TRP A 214 14.57 -1.86 -13.58
C TRP A 214 13.50 -2.86 -13.14
N VAL A 215 12.27 -2.40 -12.84
CA VAL A 215 11.16 -3.29 -12.46
C VAL A 215 10.76 -4.21 -13.60
N ILE A 216 10.74 -3.71 -14.85
CA ILE A 216 10.47 -4.53 -16.03
C ILE A 216 11.54 -5.62 -16.17
N ASP A 217 12.81 -5.27 -16.07
CA ASP A 217 13.93 -6.20 -16.23
C ASP A 217 13.91 -7.29 -15.14
N VAL A 218 13.62 -6.92 -13.89
CA VAL A 218 13.43 -7.87 -12.78
C VAL A 218 12.26 -8.81 -13.03
N CYS A 219 11.13 -8.29 -13.52
CA CYS A 219 9.96 -9.09 -13.82
C CYS A 219 10.20 -10.05 -15.00
N LEU A 220 10.95 -9.62 -16.03
CA LEU A 220 11.38 -10.48 -17.14
C LEU A 220 12.32 -11.59 -16.66
N LEU A 221 13.26 -11.27 -15.75
CA LEU A 221 14.12 -12.28 -15.12
C LEU A 221 13.27 -13.31 -14.35
N TRP A 222 12.31 -12.86 -13.55
CA TRP A 222 11.43 -13.77 -12.81
C TRP A 222 10.54 -14.63 -13.71
N GLN A 223 10.22 -14.20 -14.93
CA GLN A 223 9.47 -15.01 -15.91
C GLN A 223 10.30 -16.14 -16.52
N GLN A 224 11.63 -16.11 -16.41
CA GLN A 224 12.48 -17.24 -16.83
C GLN A 224 12.29 -18.46 -15.91
N GLU A 225 11.82 -18.25 -14.68
CA GLU A 225 11.42 -19.29 -13.73
C GLU A 225 9.93 -19.14 -13.39
N PRO A 226 9.03 -19.53 -14.32
CA PRO A 226 7.61 -19.24 -14.20
C PRO A 226 7.00 -19.94 -12.98
N HIS A 227 6.25 -19.16 -12.20
CA HIS A 227 5.51 -19.66 -11.03
C HIS A 227 4.22 -18.85 -10.88
N PRO A 228 3.03 -19.47 -10.72
CA PRO A 228 1.75 -18.74 -10.69
C PRO A 228 1.69 -17.66 -9.62
N LEU A 229 2.31 -17.91 -8.47
CA LEU A 229 2.38 -16.92 -7.39
C LEU A 229 3.29 -15.71 -7.72
N SER A 230 4.36 -15.94 -8.48
CA SER A 230 5.25 -14.88 -8.98
C SER A 230 4.56 -14.05 -10.06
N GLU A 231 3.85 -14.69 -10.99
CA GLU A 231 3.05 -14.01 -12.01
C GLU A 231 1.99 -13.08 -11.40
N TRP A 232 1.36 -13.52 -10.30
CA TRP A 232 0.47 -12.68 -9.51
C TRP A 232 1.21 -11.44 -8.98
N VAL A 233 2.40 -11.62 -8.40
CA VAL A 233 3.22 -10.50 -7.91
C VAL A 233 3.60 -9.54 -9.03
N ILE A 234 4.04 -10.04 -10.19
CA ILE A 234 4.41 -9.23 -11.37
C ILE A 234 3.22 -8.39 -11.84
N LYS A 235 2.06 -9.01 -12.04
CA LYS A 235 0.82 -8.34 -12.47
C LYS A 235 0.40 -7.25 -11.49
N HIS A 236 0.44 -7.54 -10.18
CA HIS A 236 0.07 -6.57 -9.16
C HIS A 236 1.14 -5.49 -8.97
N GLY A 237 2.42 -5.82 -9.06
CA GLY A 237 3.54 -4.91 -8.87
C GLY A 237 3.72 -3.89 -9.99
N THR A 238 3.35 -4.25 -11.21
CA THR A 238 3.50 -3.38 -12.40
C THR A 238 2.25 -2.54 -12.69
N ARG A 239 1.21 -2.60 -11.84
CA ARG A 239 -0.08 -1.93 -12.05
C ARG A 239 0.01 -0.41 -12.30
N THR A 240 1.01 0.27 -11.72
CA THR A 240 1.23 1.70 -11.96
C THR A 240 1.79 1.96 -13.34
N LEU A 241 2.74 1.13 -13.81
CA LEU A 241 3.28 1.20 -15.17
C LEU A 241 2.19 1.01 -16.22
N VAL A 242 1.28 0.05 -15.99
CA VAL A 242 0.12 -0.17 -16.87
C VAL A 242 -0.74 1.10 -16.95
N LYS A 243 -1.05 1.73 -15.82
CA LYS A 243 -1.84 2.96 -15.77
C LYS A 243 -1.12 4.18 -16.36
N GLN A 244 0.20 4.18 -16.34
CA GLN A 244 1.03 5.20 -16.97
C GLN A 244 1.22 4.96 -18.47
N GLY A 245 0.78 3.80 -18.99
CA GLY A 245 0.94 3.46 -20.39
C GLY A 245 2.37 3.11 -20.79
N HIS A 246 3.19 2.62 -19.86
CA HIS A 246 4.59 2.27 -20.16
C HIS A 246 4.65 1.09 -21.15
N PRO A 247 5.14 1.25 -22.39
CA PRO A 247 4.94 0.24 -23.46
C PRO A 247 5.42 -1.18 -23.09
N ALA A 248 6.60 -1.30 -22.48
CA ALA A 248 7.20 -2.59 -22.14
C ALA A 248 6.36 -3.43 -21.14
N VAL A 249 5.51 -2.79 -20.33
CA VAL A 249 4.68 -3.52 -19.36
C VAL A 249 3.58 -4.34 -20.03
N PHE A 250 3.11 -3.92 -21.19
CA PHE A 250 2.03 -4.61 -21.89
C PHE A 250 2.54 -5.94 -22.44
N GLN A 251 3.70 -5.92 -23.10
CA GLN A 251 4.37 -7.14 -23.57
C GLN A 251 4.74 -8.06 -22.40
N LEU A 252 5.30 -7.52 -21.31
CA LEU A 252 5.61 -8.28 -20.09
C LEU A 252 4.39 -9.06 -19.57
N LEU A 253 3.21 -8.47 -19.62
CA LEU A 253 1.97 -9.08 -19.13
C LEU A 253 1.20 -9.89 -20.20
N GLY A 254 1.81 -10.11 -21.37
CA GLY A 254 1.22 -10.90 -22.47
C GLY A 254 0.22 -10.15 -23.35
N TYR A 255 0.10 -8.83 -23.20
CA TYR A 255 -0.73 -8.01 -24.08
C TYR A 255 0.00 -7.69 -25.39
N SER A 256 -0.78 -7.43 -26.44
CA SER A 256 -0.25 -7.10 -27.76
C SER A 256 0.59 -5.81 -27.73
N GLN A 257 1.80 -5.86 -28.27
CA GLN A 257 2.73 -4.72 -28.27
C GLN A 257 2.17 -3.52 -29.05
N THR A 258 1.53 -3.78 -30.18
CA THR A 258 0.95 -2.76 -31.06
C THR A 258 -0.57 -2.75 -30.93
N VAL A 259 -1.13 -1.53 -30.82
CA VAL A 259 -2.57 -1.30 -30.88
C VAL A 259 -2.97 -1.11 -32.34
N SER A 260 -3.69 -2.08 -32.88
CA SER A 260 -4.09 -2.12 -34.29
C SER A 260 -5.62 -2.11 -34.40
N LEU A 261 -6.19 -0.91 -34.32
CA LEU A 261 -7.64 -0.70 -34.44
C LEU A 261 -7.98 0.00 -35.76
N SER A 262 -9.01 -0.48 -36.45
CA SER A 262 -9.54 0.19 -37.64
C SER A 262 -10.47 1.35 -37.23
N ARG A 263 -11.13 1.21 -36.08
CA ARG A 263 -11.99 2.24 -35.48
C ARG A 263 -11.99 2.13 -33.97
N ALA A 264 -11.99 3.27 -33.30
CA ALA A 264 -12.30 3.39 -31.88
C ALA A 264 -13.28 4.55 -31.70
N THR A 265 -14.45 4.30 -31.12
CA THR A 265 -15.44 5.34 -30.84
C THR A 265 -15.71 5.45 -29.34
N LEU A 266 -16.03 6.67 -28.90
CA LEU A 266 -16.48 6.96 -27.55
C LEU A 266 -17.76 7.78 -27.64
N THR A 267 -18.82 7.26 -27.00
CA THR A 267 -20.14 7.89 -26.92
C THR A 267 -20.47 8.17 -25.47
N LEU A 268 -20.80 9.43 -25.17
CA LEU A 268 -21.31 9.83 -23.85
C LEU A 268 -22.84 9.84 -23.92
N LYS A 269 -23.50 9.12 -23.02
CA LYS A 269 -24.96 9.16 -22.89
C LYS A 269 -25.43 10.40 -22.13
N THR A 270 -24.61 10.86 -21.19
CA THR A 270 -24.87 12.05 -20.35
C THR A 270 -23.74 13.07 -20.48
N PRO A 271 -23.66 13.83 -21.59
CA PRO A 271 -22.55 14.77 -21.84
C PRO A 271 -22.57 16.01 -20.93
N CYS A 272 -23.68 16.26 -20.23
CA CYS A 272 -23.82 17.27 -19.18
C CYS A 272 -24.38 16.57 -17.94
N ILE A 273 -23.71 16.73 -16.81
CA ILE A 273 -24.11 16.15 -15.52
C ILE A 273 -23.95 17.18 -14.40
N ALA A 274 -24.77 17.07 -13.36
CA ALA A 274 -24.61 17.79 -12.11
C ALA A 274 -23.76 16.98 -11.10
N LEU A 275 -23.33 17.64 -10.02
CA LEU A 275 -22.75 16.94 -8.87
C LEU A 275 -23.78 15.95 -8.30
N GLU A 276 -23.30 14.81 -7.77
CA GLU A 276 -24.12 13.65 -7.33
C GLU A 276 -24.70 12.78 -8.45
N GLU A 277 -24.58 13.18 -9.72
CA GLU A 277 -25.00 12.38 -10.87
C GLU A 277 -23.89 11.43 -11.39
N THR A 278 -24.19 10.73 -12.48
CA THR A 278 -23.33 9.71 -13.07
C THR A 278 -23.09 9.99 -14.55
N LEU A 279 -21.81 9.97 -14.94
CA LEU A 279 -21.40 9.99 -16.33
C LEU A 279 -21.49 8.58 -16.90
N GLU A 280 -22.41 8.35 -17.83
CA GLU A 280 -22.53 7.10 -18.56
C GLU A 280 -21.89 7.19 -19.95
N PHE A 281 -21.10 6.18 -20.31
CA PHE A 281 -20.43 6.13 -21.59
C PHE A 281 -20.31 4.71 -22.15
N ALA A 282 -20.11 4.63 -23.45
CA ALA A 282 -19.81 3.41 -24.18
C ALA A 282 -18.61 3.66 -25.10
N CYS A 283 -17.75 2.66 -25.24
CA CYS A 283 -16.72 2.67 -26.27
C CYS A 283 -16.83 1.43 -27.15
N GLU A 284 -16.67 1.61 -28.46
CA GLU A 284 -16.59 0.53 -29.43
C GLU A 284 -15.17 0.48 -29.99
N LEU A 285 -14.56 -0.70 -29.99
CA LEU A 285 -13.24 -0.96 -30.55
C LEU A 285 -13.38 -1.98 -31.67
N VAL A 286 -12.86 -1.65 -32.86
CA VAL A 286 -12.91 -2.52 -34.04
C VAL A 286 -11.50 -2.91 -34.43
N SER A 287 -11.25 -4.22 -34.51
CA SER A 287 -9.96 -4.76 -34.90
C SER A 287 -9.62 -4.37 -36.35
N SER A 288 -8.34 -4.16 -36.63
CA SER A 288 -7.82 -4.04 -38.00
C SER A 288 -7.03 -5.28 -38.44
N THR A 289 -6.92 -6.29 -37.59
CA THR A 289 -6.04 -7.44 -37.81
C THR A 289 -6.82 -8.70 -38.14
N SER A 290 -6.14 -9.63 -38.83
CA SER A 290 -6.61 -10.99 -39.09
C SER A 290 -6.24 -11.99 -37.98
N LYS A 291 -5.68 -11.50 -36.87
CA LYS A 291 -5.31 -12.28 -35.68
C LYS A 291 -5.90 -11.65 -34.43
N ASP A 292 -6.17 -12.47 -33.44
CA ASP A 292 -6.63 -12.03 -32.12
C ASP A 292 -5.57 -11.19 -31.42
N GLN A 293 -6.02 -10.16 -30.72
CA GLN A 293 -5.16 -9.25 -29.96
C GLN A 293 -5.65 -9.13 -28.52
N GLN A 294 -4.72 -9.01 -27.59
CA GLN A 294 -5.04 -8.84 -26.17
C GLN A 294 -4.69 -7.42 -25.74
N TYR A 295 -5.67 -6.74 -25.16
CA TYR A 295 -5.54 -5.34 -24.77
C TYR A 295 -5.95 -5.10 -23.32
N VAL A 296 -5.24 -4.17 -22.68
CA VAL A 296 -5.72 -3.47 -21.50
C VAL A 296 -6.47 -2.24 -21.96
N VAL A 297 -7.77 -2.20 -21.68
CA VAL A 297 -8.59 -1.01 -21.89
C VAL A 297 -8.76 -0.31 -20.54
N ASP A 298 -8.34 0.94 -20.49
CA ASP A 298 -8.51 1.85 -19.37
C ASP A 298 -9.29 3.09 -19.86
N TYR A 299 -9.80 3.89 -18.92
CA TYR A 299 -10.32 5.21 -19.25
C TYR A 299 -9.68 6.27 -18.37
N GLN A 300 -9.52 7.46 -18.92
CA GLN A 300 -8.96 8.62 -18.25
C GLN A 300 -10.02 9.71 -18.15
N ILE A 301 -10.12 10.34 -16.97
CA ILE A 301 -10.85 11.59 -16.82
C ILE A 301 -9.85 12.70 -16.52
N ASP A 302 -9.86 13.74 -17.34
CA ASP A 302 -9.14 14.98 -17.13
C ASP A 302 -9.99 15.87 -16.21
N PHE A 303 -9.79 15.73 -14.89
CA PHE A 303 -10.60 16.42 -13.90
C PHE A 303 -10.21 17.90 -13.79
N VAL A 304 -11.18 18.79 -13.91
CA VAL A 304 -11.02 20.21 -13.53
C VAL A 304 -10.65 20.32 -12.04
N LYS A 305 -9.71 21.20 -11.73
CA LYS A 305 -9.22 21.53 -10.39
C LYS A 305 -9.67 22.93 -9.96
N ALA A 306 -9.45 23.27 -8.70
CA ALA A 306 -9.77 24.58 -8.12
C ALA A 306 -9.19 25.78 -8.91
N ASN A 307 -8.05 25.59 -9.59
CA ASN A 307 -7.39 26.59 -10.40
C ASN A 307 -7.82 26.59 -11.88
N GLY A 308 -8.90 25.88 -12.23
CA GLY A 308 -9.40 25.75 -13.60
C GLY A 308 -8.59 24.82 -14.52
N LYS A 309 -7.38 24.41 -14.14
CA LYS A 309 -6.59 23.44 -14.91
C LYS A 309 -7.15 22.03 -14.76
N THR A 310 -6.84 21.17 -15.72
CA THR A 310 -7.21 19.75 -15.66
C THR A 310 -6.07 18.89 -15.13
N ARG A 311 -6.42 17.77 -14.48
CA ARG A 311 -5.47 16.73 -14.09
C ARG A 311 -6.02 15.35 -14.44
N ALA A 312 -5.27 14.63 -15.27
CA ALA A 312 -5.57 13.28 -15.67
C ALA A 312 -5.64 12.31 -14.48
N LYS A 313 -6.62 11.43 -14.51
CA LYS A 313 -6.69 10.25 -13.63
C LYS A 313 -7.16 9.05 -14.44
N VAL A 314 -6.33 8.01 -14.48
CA VAL A 314 -6.62 6.75 -15.15
C VAL A 314 -7.34 5.77 -14.23
N PHE A 315 -8.36 5.13 -14.77
CA PHE A 315 -9.20 4.11 -14.15
C PHE A 315 -9.22 2.85 -15.01
N LYS A 316 -9.36 1.71 -14.34
CA LYS A 316 -9.48 0.42 -15.03
C LYS A 316 -10.85 0.30 -15.69
N LEU A 317 -10.87 -0.11 -16.96
CA LEU A 317 -12.12 -0.47 -17.65
C LEU A 317 -12.26 -2.00 -17.72
N LYS A 318 -11.46 -2.64 -18.58
CA LYS A 318 -11.53 -4.08 -18.84
C LYS A 318 -10.26 -4.55 -19.57
N ASN A 319 -9.79 -5.75 -19.27
CA ASN A 319 -8.84 -6.45 -20.13
C ASN A 319 -9.64 -7.28 -21.13
N ILE A 320 -9.31 -7.19 -22.41
CA ILE A 320 -10.08 -7.83 -23.49
C ILE A 320 -9.18 -8.65 -24.40
N THR A 321 -9.75 -9.68 -25.00
CA THR A 321 -9.27 -10.25 -26.25
C THR A 321 -10.21 -9.72 -27.33
N LEU A 322 -9.65 -9.13 -28.39
CA LEU A 322 -10.39 -8.66 -29.55
C LEU A 322 -10.01 -9.58 -30.71
N ALA A 323 -10.98 -10.35 -31.20
CA ALA A 323 -10.76 -11.30 -32.28
C ALA A 323 -10.54 -10.60 -33.63
N ALA A 324 -10.05 -11.36 -34.60
CA ALA A 324 -9.86 -10.88 -35.98
C ALA A 324 -11.12 -10.19 -36.54
N SER A 325 -10.98 -8.95 -37.00
CA SER A 325 -12.08 -8.11 -37.53
C SER A 325 -13.30 -7.93 -36.60
N GLU A 326 -13.18 -8.26 -35.31
CA GLU A 326 -14.27 -8.12 -34.35
C GLU A 326 -14.51 -6.65 -33.98
N ALA A 327 -15.78 -6.31 -33.73
CA ALA A 327 -16.18 -5.08 -33.05
C ALA A 327 -16.67 -5.42 -31.64
N LEU A 328 -16.03 -4.84 -30.62
CA LEU A 328 -16.40 -5.02 -29.22
C LEU A 328 -16.88 -3.70 -28.62
N THR A 329 -18.06 -3.72 -27.99
CA THR A 329 -18.59 -2.59 -27.22
C THR A 329 -18.43 -2.83 -25.73
N VAL A 330 -17.95 -1.82 -25.00
CA VAL A 330 -17.86 -1.81 -23.54
C VAL A 330 -18.58 -0.59 -22.99
N THR A 331 -19.46 -0.80 -22.01
CA THR A 331 -20.19 0.28 -21.33
C THR A 331 -19.68 0.47 -19.90
N LYS A 332 -19.73 1.71 -19.40
CA LYS A 332 -19.32 2.05 -18.04
C LYS A 332 -20.02 3.31 -17.54
N ALA A 333 -20.03 3.43 -16.22
CA ALA A 333 -20.52 4.57 -15.49
C ALA A 333 -19.44 5.07 -14.51
N PHE A 334 -19.33 6.39 -14.36
CA PHE A 334 -18.50 7.03 -13.34
C PHE A 334 -19.35 7.98 -12.49
N SER A 335 -19.39 7.74 -11.17
CA SER A 335 -20.19 8.54 -10.24
C SER A 335 -19.43 9.78 -9.77
N PHE A 336 -20.10 10.94 -9.85
CA PHE A 336 -19.62 12.23 -9.33
C PHE A 336 -20.18 12.55 -7.93
N LYS A 337 -20.55 11.51 -7.16
CA LYS A 337 -20.93 11.64 -5.75
C LYS A 337 -19.79 12.18 -4.90
N THR A 338 -20.12 13.03 -3.95
CA THR A 338 -19.15 13.60 -3.01
C THR A 338 -18.46 12.51 -2.20
N ILE A 339 -17.12 12.51 -2.20
CA ILE A 339 -16.30 11.58 -1.44
C ILE A 339 -15.22 12.33 -0.67
N THR A 340 -14.79 11.77 0.47
CA THR A 340 -13.77 12.40 1.35
C THR A 340 -12.38 12.49 0.69
N THR A 341 -12.09 11.62 -0.27
CA THR A 341 -10.77 11.52 -0.90
C THR A 341 -10.58 12.42 -2.13
N ARG A 342 -11.65 13.05 -2.63
CA ARG A 342 -11.59 13.92 -3.82
C ARG A 342 -12.74 14.90 -3.86
N ARG A 343 -12.41 16.17 -4.06
CA ARG A 343 -13.34 17.22 -4.44
C ARG A 343 -13.45 17.33 -5.97
N TYR A 344 -14.68 17.40 -6.46
CA TYR A 344 -15.00 17.68 -7.86
C TYR A 344 -15.28 19.17 -8.06
N TYR A 345 -14.89 19.70 -9.20
CA TYR A 345 -15.05 21.12 -9.56
C TYR A 345 -15.86 21.21 -10.85
N PRO A 346 -16.86 22.12 -10.92
CA PRO A 346 -17.60 22.37 -12.15
C PRO A 346 -16.70 22.81 -13.30
N GLY A 347 -17.15 22.60 -14.54
CA GLY A 347 -16.46 23.02 -15.75
C GLY A 347 -16.40 21.94 -16.83
N ALA A 348 -15.57 22.19 -17.85
CA ALA A 348 -15.35 21.26 -18.94
C ALA A 348 -14.29 20.20 -18.56
N HIS A 349 -14.74 18.97 -18.40
CA HIS A 349 -13.89 17.80 -18.21
C HIS A 349 -13.75 17.05 -19.54
N ARG A 350 -12.82 16.09 -19.60
CA ARG A 350 -12.67 15.22 -20.78
C ARG A 350 -12.55 13.77 -20.35
N LEU A 351 -13.27 12.89 -21.04
CA LEU A 351 -13.15 11.44 -20.93
C LEU A 351 -12.35 10.93 -22.13
N SER A 352 -11.38 10.06 -21.90
CA SER A 352 -10.58 9.42 -22.94
C SER A 352 -10.52 7.90 -22.74
N ILE A 353 -10.52 7.14 -23.83
CA ILE A 353 -10.28 5.69 -23.82
C ILE A 353 -8.81 5.44 -24.12
N LEU A 354 -8.19 4.63 -23.27
CA LEU A 354 -6.80 4.21 -23.40
C LEU A 354 -6.77 2.72 -23.73
N VAL A 355 -6.12 2.35 -24.84
CA VAL A 355 -5.84 0.96 -25.20
C VAL A 355 -4.34 0.75 -25.12
N ASN A 356 -3.89 -0.13 -24.24
CA ASN A 356 -2.49 -0.28 -23.87
C ASN A 356 -1.81 1.07 -23.58
N GLY A 357 -2.51 1.94 -22.86
CA GLY A 357 -2.02 3.28 -22.49
C GLY A 357 -2.11 4.34 -23.59
N ILE A 358 -2.40 3.97 -24.84
CA ILE A 358 -2.53 4.89 -25.96
C ILE A 358 -3.95 5.46 -26.01
N ASN A 359 -4.08 6.77 -26.09
CA ASN A 359 -5.38 7.43 -26.26
C ASN A 359 -5.91 7.18 -27.67
N VAL A 360 -7.04 6.47 -27.78
CA VAL A 360 -7.67 6.10 -29.07
C VAL A 360 -8.98 6.83 -29.34
N ALA A 361 -9.61 7.42 -28.33
CA ALA A 361 -10.86 8.17 -28.45
C ALA A 361 -11.03 9.12 -27.26
N SER A 362 -11.61 10.30 -27.50
CA SER A 362 -11.84 11.31 -26.44
C SER A 362 -13.12 12.10 -26.69
N GLN A 363 -13.83 12.45 -25.62
CA GLN A 363 -15.04 13.28 -25.64
C GLN A 363 -15.05 14.26 -24.46
N PRO A 364 -15.37 15.55 -24.67
CA PRO A 364 -15.60 16.49 -23.58
C PRO A 364 -16.96 16.24 -22.91
N PHE A 365 -17.07 16.59 -21.63
CA PHE A 365 -18.35 16.65 -20.92
C PHE A 365 -18.34 17.79 -19.90
N THR A 366 -19.52 18.28 -19.53
CA THR A 366 -19.66 19.38 -18.57
C THR A 366 -20.16 18.87 -17.23
N LEU A 367 -19.47 19.24 -16.15
CA LEU A 367 -19.97 19.10 -14.79
C LEU A 367 -20.53 20.45 -14.33
N SER A 368 -21.82 20.54 -14.04
CA SER A 368 -22.45 21.72 -13.44
C SER A 368 -22.46 21.64 -11.91
N GLN A 369 -22.68 22.78 -11.25
CA GLN A 369 -23.10 22.75 -9.85
C GLN A 369 -24.50 22.12 -9.76
N THR A 370 -24.79 21.48 -8.63
CA THR A 370 -26.17 21.09 -8.30
C THR A 370 -27.03 22.35 -8.35
N GLN A 371 -28.14 22.32 -9.09
CA GLN A 371 -29.16 23.37 -8.94
C GLN A 371 -29.63 23.31 -7.48
N GLN A 372 -29.51 24.43 -6.77
CA GLN A 372 -30.05 24.58 -5.41
C GLN A 372 -31.57 24.47 -5.41
#